data_AF-A0A1M6K5Q5-F1
#
_entry.id   AF-A0A1M6K5Q5-F1
#
_cell.length_a   1.000
_cell.length_b   1.000
_cell.length_c   1.000
_cell.angle_alpha   90.00
_cell.angle_beta   90.00
_cell.angle_gamma   90.00
#
_symmetry.space_group_name_H-M   'P 1'
#
loop_
_entity.id
_entity.type
_entity.pdbx_description
1 polymer ?
#
loop_
_entity_poly.entity_id
_entity_poly.type
_entity_poly.pdbx_seq_one_letter_code
_entity_poly.pdbx_strand_id
1 'polypeptide(L)'
;MKISTKDLWAGGLLMFLAILGLFINGGFLGIGLEQHTLGSARRMGPGYMPMLVFWLQFALGAFVFILALTNGPDPLERWTKLDFTTLAIGVAVGLIIWRVMESMGISTNYVQVGVACFGALCILAISPAWRPLGLVLASFAIFALLLEPLGLMLSIAALCVVSAVADRDHNPISVAGMTVFLCVLCWFVFIYELDIRVPLWPTIFG
;
A
#
# COMPACT_ATOMS: atom_id res chain seq x y z
N MET A 1 19.73 29.43 -3.47
CA MET A 1 19.08 28.25 -2.86
C MET A 1 19.42 27.05 -3.71
N LYS A 2 19.98 25.98 -3.13
CA LYS A 2 20.06 24.69 -3.82
C LYS A 2 18.70 24.04 -3.62
N ILE A 3 17.97 23.77 -4.70
CA ILE A 3 16.62 23.22 -4.66
C ILE A 3 16.70 21.77 -5.12
N SER A 4 16.21 20.84 -4.31
CA SER A 4 16.01 19.45 -4.72
C SER A 4 14.78 19.36 -5.61
N THR A 5 14.97 19.21 -6.92
CA THR A 5 13.84 19.12 -7.87
C THR A 5 13.00 17.87 -7.60
N LYS A 6 13.64 16.75 -7.23
CA LYS A 6 12.97 15.49 -6.91
C LYS A 6 12.02 15.64 -5.72
N ASP A 7 12.51 16.18 -4.62
CA ASP A 7 11.72 16.30 -3.39
C ASP A 7 10.65 17.38 -3.52
N LEU A 8 10.90 18.41 -4.31
CA LEU A 8 9.92 19.45 -4.62
C LEU A 8 8.73 18.85 -5.37
N TRP A 9 8.97 18.05 -6.41
CA TRP A 9 7.92 17.36 -7.16
C TRP A 9 7.22 16.29 -6.31
N ALA A 10 7.96 15.53 -5.50
CA ALA A 10 7.39 14.55 -4.60
C ALA A 10 6.46 15.21 -3.58
N GLY A 11 6.94 16.21 -2.82
CA GLY A 11 6.13 16.95 -1.86
C GLY A 11 4.92 17.63 -2.50
N GLY A 12 5.11 18.23 -3.68
CA GLY A 12 4.03 18.83 -4.47
C GLY A 12 2.95 17.83 -4.88
N LEU A 13 3.34 16.64 -5.35
CA LEU A 13 2.42 15.56 -5.73
C LEU A 13 1.66 15.01 -4.52
N LEU A 14 2.34 14.80 -3.38
CA LEU A 14 1.69 14.33 -2.16
C LEU A 14 0.65 15.33 -1.64
N MET A 15 0.98 16.62 -1.65
CA MET A 15 0.02 17.69 -1.31
C MET A 15 -1.14 17.73 -2.29
N PHE A 16 -0.89 17.62 -3.59
CA PHE A 16 -1.93 17.62 -4.62
C PHE A 16 -2.90 16.45 -4.43
N LEU A 17 -2.39 15.22 -4.25
CA LEU A 17 -3.23 14.04 -3.99
C LEU A 17 -4.03 14.19 -2.69
N ALA A 18 -3.43 14.76 -1.64
CA ALA A 18 -4.14 15.01 -0.38
C ALA A 18 -5.28 16.03 -0.55
N ILE A 19 -5.03 17.13 -1.26
CA ILE A 19 -6.07 18.14 -1.56
C ILE A 19 -7.19 17.52 -2.39
N LEU A 20 -6.84 16.76 -3.45
CA LEU A 20 -7.83 16.09 -4.28
C LEU A 20 -8.66 15.10 -3.46
N GLY A 21 -8.01 14.31 -2.60
CA GLY A 21 -8.68 13.39 -1.68
C GLY A 21 -9.62 14.07 -0.71
N LEU A 22 -9.19 15.17 -0.07
CA LEU A 22 -10.02 16.00 0.81
C LEU A 22 -11.19 16.63 0.06
N PHE A 23 -10.97 17.05 -1.19
CA PHE A 23 -12.00 17.64 -2.05
C PHE A 23 -13.05 16.59 -2.46
N ILE A 24 -12.63 15.39 -2.84
CA ILE A 24 -13.55 14.29 -3.14
C ILE A 24 -14.34 13.90 -1.88
N ASN A 25 -13.67 13.78 -0.74
CA ASN A 25 -14.26 13.35 0.53
C ASN A 25 -15.20 14.38 1.19
N GLY A 26 -15.22 15.63 0.73
CA GLY A 26 -16.12 16.67 1.24
C GLY A 26 -15.53 17.59 2.32
N GLY A 27 -14.22 17.52 2.57
CA GLY A 27 -13.60 18.03 3.79
C GLY A 27 -12.72 19.27 3.65
N PHE A 28 -12.50 19.82 2.46
CA PHE A 28 -11.66 21.02 2.34
C PHE A 28 -12.48 22.30 2.51
N LEU A 29 -12.47 22.91 3.71
CA LEU A 29 -13.12 24.20 3.99
C LEU A 29 -14.64 24.27 3.68
N GLY A 30 -15.33 23.12 3.61
CA GLY A 30 -16.74 23.05 3.20
C GLY A 30 -16.95 22.99 1.69
N ILE A 31 -15.90 22.71 0.92
CA ILE A 31 -15.89 22.62 -0.53
C ILE A 31 -15.48 21.19 -0.91
N GLY A 32 -16.40 20.43 -1.52
CA GLY A 32 -16.10 19.09 -1.98
C GLY A 32 -17.25 18.42 -2.73
N LEU A 33 -16.91 17.35 -3.46
CA LEU A 33 -17.83 16.63 -4.35
C LEU A 33 -18.87 15.82 -3.57
N GLU A 34 -18.43 15.09 -2.55
CA GLU A 34 -19.31 14.26 -1.73
C GLU A 34 -19.29 14.74 -0.29
N GLN A 35 -20.45 15.06 0.29
CA GLN A 35 -20.55 15.48 1.69
C GLN A 35 -20.69 14.26 2.61
N HIS A 36 -19.57 13.59 2.90
CA HIS A 36 -19.60 12.47 3.84
C HIS A 36 -19.77 12.95 5.28
N THR A 37 -20.58 12.22 6.05
CA THR A 37 -20.71 12.47 7.48
C THR A 37 -19.39 12.11 8.17
N LEU A 38 -18.78 13.08 8.85
CA LEU A 38 -17.55 12.86 9.61
C LEU A 38 -17.87 12.27 11.00
N GLY A 39 -19.04 12.57 11.57
CA GLY A 39 -19.38 12.15 12.93
C GLY A 39 -18.42 12.76 13.97
N SER A 40 -18.23 12.09 15.09
CA SER A 40 -17.27 12.49 16.14
C SER A 40 -16.15 11.46 16.26
N ALA A 41 -15.06 11.78 16.95
CA ALA A 41 -13.95 10.84 17.16
C ALA A 41 -14.38 9.51 17.80
N ARG A 42 -15.50 9.49 18.54
CA ARG A 42 -16.07 8.29 19.18
C ARG A 42 -17.16 7.60 18.37
N ARG A 43 -17.68 8.27 17.33
CA ARG A 43 -18.70 7.75 16.39
C ARG A 43 -18.30 8.23 15.00
N MET A 44 -17.17 7.72 14.53
CA MET A 44 -16.56 8.12 13.27
C MET A 44 -17.49 7.73 12.11
N GLY A 45 -17.88 8.72 11.32
CA GLY A 45 -18.60 8.48 10.07
C GLY A 45 -17.63 8.09 8.94
N PRO A 46 -18.15 7.68 7.77
CA PRO A 46 -17.35 7.17 6.66
C PRO A 46 -16.31 8.17 6.12
N GLY A 47 -16.51 9.48 6.33
CA GLY A 47 -15.53 10.49 5.92
C GLY A 47 -14.37 10.71 6.92
N TYR A 48 -14.51 10.28 8.18
CA TYR A 48 -13.58 10.67 9.24
C TYR A 48 -12.17 10.11 9.03
N MET A 49 -12.06 8.81 8.74
CA MET A 49 -10.79 8.13 8.52
C MET A 49 -10.05 8.69 7.29
N PRO A 50 -10.69 8.78 6.09
CA PRO A 50 -10.06 9.40 4.94
C PRO A 50 -9.60 10.84 5.20
N MET A 51 -10.39 11.64 5.93
CA MET A 51 -10.03 13.01 6.27
C MET A 51 -8.71 13.07 7.07
N LEU A 52 -8.55 12.23 8.09
CA LEU A 52 -7.29 12.16 8.87
C LEU A 52 -6.09 11.77 8.02
N VAL A 53 -6.26 10.73 7.18
CA VAL A 53 -5.18 10.24 6.31
C VAL A 53 -4.74 11.33 5.34
N PHE A 54 -5.68 12.05 4.71
CA PHE A 54 -5.31 13.12 3.78
C PHE A 54 -4.72 14.34 4.49
N TRP A 55 -5.14 14.67 5.72
CA TRP A 55 -4.47 15.73 6.49
C TRP A 55 -3.04 15.36 6.85
N LEU A 56 -2.82 14.12 7.31
CA LEU A 56 -1.48 13.62 7.59
C LEU A 56 -0.61 13.62 6.33
N GLN A 57 -1.17 13.16 5.21
CA GLN A 57 -0.52 13.15 3.91
C GLN A 57 -0.16 14.56 3.43
N PHE A 58 -1.07 15.53 3.60
CA PHE A 58 -0.81 16.93 3.27
C PHE A 58 0.32 17.49 4.13
N ALA A 59 0.31 17.23 5.44
CA ALA A 59 1.36 17.67 6.35
C ALA A 59 2.72 17.08 5.99
N LEU A 60 2.77 15.78 5.67
CA LEU A 60 4.00 15.12 5.22
C LEU A 60 4.48 15.67 3.87
N GLY A 61 3.57 15.89 2.92
CA GLY A 61 3.89 16.51 1.63
C GLY A 61 4.43 17.94 1.77
N ALA A 62 3.82 18.75 2.63
CA ALA A 62 4.27 20.09 2.95
C ALA A 62 5.65 20.09 3.62
N PHE A 63 5.87 19.16 4.55
CA PHE A 63 7.17 18.99 5.21
C PHE A 63 8.28 18.66 4.19
N VAL A 64 8.06 17.68 3.31
CA VAL A 64 9.00 17.32 2.24
C VAL A 64 9.23 18.50 1.28
N PHE A 65 8.16 19.21 0.90
CA PHE A 65 8.24 20.37 0.01
C PHE A 65 9.08 21.50 0.61
N ILE A 66 8.92 21.78 1.91
CA ILE A 66 9.72 22.80 2.61
C ILE A 66 11.20 22.38 2.67
N LEU A 67 11.48 21.11 3.00
CA LEU A 67 12.85 20.59 3.01
C LEU A 67 13.50 20.61 1.62
N ALA A 68 12.73 20.45 0.56
CA ALA A 68 13.24 20.51 -0.81
C ALA A 68 13.80 21.89 -1.19
N LEU A 69 13.34 22.96 -0.53
CA LEU A 69 13.82 24.33 -0.76
C LEU A 69 15.22 24.58 -0.18
N THR A 70 15.68 23.71 0.74
CA THR A 70 16.94 23.86 1.46
C THR A 70 17.96 22.76 1.15
N ASN A 71 17.52 21.58 0.70
CA ASN A 71 18.38 20.45 0.36
C ASN A 71 18.86 20.48 -1.10
N GLY A 72 20.09 19.97 -1.30
CA GLY A 72 20.89 20.08 -2.54
C GLY A 72 20.25 19.56 -3.84
N PRO A 73 20.89 19.79 -5.00
CA PRO A 73 20.33 19.34 -6.27
C PRO A 73 20.58 17.83 -6.45
N ASP A 74 19.57 17.03 -6.16
CA ASP A 74 19.49 15.65 -6.61
C ASP A 74 18.85 15.63 -8.01
N PRO A 75 19.60 15.26 -9.07
CA PRO A 75 19.05 15.21 -10.42
C PRO A 75 17.96 14.13 -10.51
N LEU A 76 16.92 14.41 -11.29
CA LEU A 76 15.85 13.44 -11.55
C LEU A 76 16.42 12.22 -12.28
N GLU A 77 16.15 11.04 -11.74
CA GLU A 77 16.44 9.79 -12.43
C GLU A 77 15.63 9.76 -13.74
N ARG A 78 16.29 9.52 -14.87
CA ARG A 78 15.62 9.46 -16.17
C ARG A 78 15.07 8.07 -16.38
N TRP A 79 13.76 7.99 -16.48
CA TRP A 79 13.07 6.73 -16.67
C TRP A 79 13.36 6.16 -18.03
N THR A 80 13.61 4.85 -18.07
CA THR A 80 13.86 4.12 -19.29
C THR A 80 12.53 3.79 -19.95
N LYS A 81 12.50 3.61 -21.28
CA LYS A 81 11.29 3.17 -22.00
C LYS A 81 10.70 1.86 -21.41
N LEU A 82 11.56 1.01 -20.86
CA LEU A 82 11.17 -0.23 -20.18
C LEU A 82 10.23 0.01 -19.00
N ASP A 83 10.45 1.06 -18.22
CA ASP A 83 9.69 1.36 -16.99
C ASP A 83 8.23 1.71 -17.32
N PHE A 84 8.03 2.46 -18.40
CA PHE A 84 6.69 2.78 -18.90
C PHE A 84 6.01 1.57 -19.53
N THR A 85 6.76 0.73 -20.25
CA THR A 85 6.17 -0.48 -20.85
C THR A 85 5.73 -1.49 -19.79
N THR A 86 6.53 -1.72 -18.74
CA THR A 86 6.16 -2.64 -17.66
C THR A 86 4.95 -2.13 -16.87
N LEU A 87 4.84 -0.81 -16.69
CA LEU A 87 3.65 -0.20 -16.09
C LEU A 87 2.40 -0.42 -16.95
N ALA A 88 2.47 -0.12 -18.24
CA ALA A 88 1.34 -0.28 -19.15
C ALA A 88 0.91 -1.75 -19.28
N ILE A 89 1.87 -2.68 -19.40
CA ILE A 89 1.61 -4.12 -19.46
C ILE A 89 1.04 -4.60 -18.12
N GLY A 90 1.58 -4.16 -16.99
CA GLY A 90 1.07 -4.52 -15.66
C GLY A 90 -0.40 -4.12 -15.48
N VAL A 91 -0.75 -2.89 -15.88
CA VAL A 91 -2.15 -2.42 -15.87
C VAL A 91 -3.01 -3.25 -16.81
N ALA A 92 -2.58 -3.48 -18.05
CA ALA A 92 -3.34 -4.26 -19.01
C ALA A 92 -3.57 -5.70 -18.53
N VAL A 93 -2.55 -6.36 -17.99
CA VAL A 93 -2.67 -7.72 -17.45
C VAL A 93 -3.54 -7.75 -16.21
N GLY A 94 -3.43 -6.78 -15.30
CA GLY A 94 -4.34 -6.67 -14.15
C GLY A 94 -5.82 -6.59 -14.58
N LEU A 95 -6.11 -5.76 -15.59
CA LEU A 95 -7.46 -5.65 -16.16
C LEU A 95 -7.91 -6.92 -16.88
N ILE A 96 -7.02 -7.60 -17.60
CA ILE A 96 -7.32 -8.89 -18.24
C ILE A 96 -7.62 -9.95 -17.19
N ILE A 97 -6.80 -10.08 -16.15
CA ILE A 97 -7.01 -11.03 -15.04
C ILE A 97 -8.35 -10.74 -14.37
N TRP A 98 -8.63 -9.48 -14.08
CA TRP A 98 -9.92 -9.06 -13.53
C TRP A 98 -11.08 -9.54 -14.42
N ARG A 99 -10.99 -9.26 -15.73
CA ARG A 99 -12.04 -9.58 -16.70
C ARG A 99 -12.22 -11.09 -16.90
N VAL A 100 -11.13 -11.85 -16.88
CA VAL A 100 -11.15 -13.31 -16.99
C VAL A 100 -11.81 -13.93 -15.77
N MET A 101 -11.45 -13.49 -14.56
CA MET A 101 -12.10 -13.99 -13.33
C MET A 101 -13.57 -13.62 -13.25
N GLU A 102 -13.94 -12.42 -13.73
CA GLU A 102 -15.33 -12.02 -13.86
C GLU A 102 -16.09 -12.99 -14.79
N SER A 103 -15.49 -13.39 -15.91
CA SER A 103 -16.10 -14.35 -16.85
C SER A 103 -16.23 -15.77 -16.29
N MET A 104 -15.42 -16.11 -15.27
CA MET A 104 -15.48 -17.39 -14.56
C MET A 104 -16.52 -17.39 -13.41
N GLY A 105 -17.26 -16.29 -13.24
CA GLY A 105 -18.27 -16.16 -12.18
C GLY A 105 -17.70 -15.75 -10.81
N ILE A 106 -16.41 -15.41 -10.73
CA ILE A 106 -15.75 -14.88 -9.53
C ILE A 106 -15.81 -13.35 -9.62
N SER A 107 -17.00 -12.78 -9.42
CA SER A 107 -17.23 -11.32 -9.46
C SER A 107 -17.37 -10.72 -8.07
N THR A 108 -16.76 -9.54 -7.87
CA THR A 108 -16.90 -8.73 -6.64
C THR A 108 -16.36 -9.38 -5.37
N ASN A 109 -15.33 -10.22 -5.51
CA ASN A 109 -14.64 -10.89 -4.40
C ASN A 109 -13.24 -10.28 -4.19
N TYR A 110 -12.77 -10.22 -2.94
CA TYR A 110 -11.41 -9.83 -2.60
C TYR A 110 -10.36 -10.71 -3.31
N VAL A 111 -10.69 -11.98 -3.59
CA VAL A 111 -9.85 -12.89 -4.38
C VAL A 111 -9.64 -12.33 -5.79
N GLN A 112 -10.69 -11.81 -6.42
CA GLN A 112 -10.63 -11.24 -7.77
C GLN A 112 -9.68 -10.04 -7.79
N VAL A 113 -9.86 -9.12 -6.84
CA VAL A 113 -9.03 -7.91 -6.75
C VAL A 113 -7.59 -8.27 -6.39
N GLY A 114 -7.39 -9.13 -5.40
CA GLY A 114 -6.07 -9.52 -4.91
C GLY A 114 -5.25 -10.24 -5.99
N VAL A 115 -5.84 -11.16 -6.75
CA VAL A 115 -5.13 -11.87 -7.84
C VAL A 115 -4.82 -10.94 -9.01
N ALA A 116 -5.74 -10.03 -9.36
CA ALA A 116 -5.50 -9.02 -10.39
C ALA A 116 -4.36 -8.06 -10.01
N CYS A 117 -4.41 -7.53 -8.78
CA CYS A 117 -3.36 -6.67 -8.23
C CYS A 117 -2.02 -7.41 -8.14
N PHE A 118 -2.01 -8.64 -7.62
CA PHE A 118 -0.79 -9.44 -7.51
C PHE A 118 -0.14 -9.68 -8.89
N GLY A 119 -0.91 -10.08 -9.89
CA GLY A 119 -0.41 -10.29 -11.25
C GLY A 119 0.17 -9.01 -11.87
N ALA A 120 -0.55 -7.88 -11.74
CA ALA A 120 -0.10 -6.58 -12.24
C ALA A 120 1.22 -6.13 -11.57
N LEU A 121 1.32 -6.29 -10.25
CA LEU A 121 2.48 -5.87 -9.46
C LEU A 121 3.70 -6.76 -9.69
N CYS A 122 3.51 -8.06 -9.92
CA CYS A 122 4.59 -8.97 -10.33
C CYS A 122 5.18 -8.59 -11.69
N ILE A 123 4.36 -8.14 -12.64
CA ILE A 123 4.84 -7.64 -13.94
C ILE A 123 5.58 -6.33 -13.79
N LEU A 124 5.07 -5.44 -12.93
CA LEU A 124 5.74 -4.18 -12.62
C LEU A 124 7.12 -4.43 -12.01
N ALA A 125 7.26 -5.48 -11.19
CA ALA A 125 8.51 -5.86 -10.54
C ALA A 125 9.62 -6.35 -11.51
N ILE A 126 9.30 -6.62 -12.78
CA ILE A 126 10.27 -7.04 -13.80
C ILE A 126 11.24 -5.89 -14.14
N SER A 127 10.77 -4.63 -14.12
CA SER A 127 11.66 -3.48 -14.37
C SER A 127 12.59 -3.25 -13.17
N PRO A 128 13.91 -3.04 -13.39
CA PRO A 128 14.86 -2.70 -12.33
C PRO A 128 14.48 -1.47 -11.49
N ALA A 129 13.86 -0.46 -12.10
CA ALA A 129 13.46 0.77 -11.41
C ALA A 129 12.27 0.53 -10.46
N TRP A 130 11.35 -0.34 -10.85
CA TRP A 130 10.12 -0.60 -10.12
C TRP A 130 10.16 -1.84 -9.24
N ARG A 131 11.16 -2.70 -9.41
CA ARG A 131 11.32 -3.97 -8.70
C ARG A 131 11.06 -3.91 -7.19
N PRO A 132 11.69 -3.02 -6.40
CA PRO A 132 11.45 -2.98 -4.96
C PRO A 132 10.00 -2.61 -4.63
N LEU A 133 9.44 -1.61 -5.32
CA LEU A 133 8.06 -1.16 -5.12
C LEU A 133 7.05 -2.24 -5.52
N GLY A 134 7.25 -2.88 -6.68
CA GLY A 134 6.39 -3.95 -7.18
C GLY A 134 6.37 -5.16 -6.25
N LEU A 135 7.54 -5.59 -5.73
CA LEU A 135 7.64 -6.72 -4.80
C LEU A 135 7.02 -6.42 -3.44
N VAL A 136 7.25 -5.22 -2.88
CA VAL A 136 6.64 -4.83 -1.60
C VAL A 136 5.12 -4.79 -1.71
N LEU A 137 4.57 -4.14 -2.74
CA LEU A 137 3.13 -4.09 -2.96
C LEU A 137 2.54 -5.48 -3.29
N ALA A 138 3.25 -6.31 -4.06
CA ALA A 138 2.82 -7.68 -4.33
C ALA A 138 2.77 -8.52 -3.05
N SER A 139 3.69 -8.29 -2.11
CA SER A 139 3.67 -8.94 -0.80
C SER A 139 2.41 -8.58 -0.01
N PHE A 140 1.96 -7.32 -0.06
CA PHE A 140 0.67 -6.91 0.54
C PHE A 140 -0.53 -7.57 -0.15
N ALA A 141 -0.50 -7.73 -1.48
CA ALA A 141 -1.55 -8.46 -2.20
C ALA A 141 -1.60 -9.94 -1.81
N ILE A 142 -0.44 -10.60 -1.65
CA ILE A 142 -0.33 -11.96 -1.11
C ILE A 142 -0.92 -12.00 0.30
N PHE A 143 -0.53 -11.09 1.18
CA PHE A 143 -1.07 -11.02 2.54
C PHE A 143 -2.60 -10.97 2.55
N ALA A 144 -3.20 -10.09 1.73
CA ALA A 144 -4.64 -9.96 1.64
C ALA A 144 -5.33 -11.24 1.13
N LEU A 145 -4.71 -11.96 0.20
CA LEU A 145 -5.23 -13.24 -0.32
C LEU A 145 -5.10 -14.39 0.68
N LEU A 146 -4.04 -14.40 1.49
CA LEU A 146 -3.73 -15.49 2.43
C LEU A 146 -4.44 -15.32 3.78
N LEU A 147 -4.88 -14.11 4.12
CA LEU A 147 -5.44 -13.79 5.43
C LEU A 147 -6.67 -14.63 5.77
N GLU A 148 -7.60 -14.81 4.82
CA GLU A 148 -8.82 -15.60 5.04
C GLU A 148 -8.56 -17.12 5.13
N PRO A 149 -7.79 -17.76 4.23
CA PRO A 149 -7.55 -19.21 4.30
C PRO A 149 -6.50 -19.64 5.33
N LEU A 150 -5.42 -18.86 5.52
CA LEU A 150 -4.28 -19.25 6.35
C LEU A 150 -4.23 -18.56 7.72
N GLY A 151 -5.08 -17.55 7.93
CA GLY A 151 -5.07 -16.75 9.14
C GLY A 151 -3.89 -15.79 9.22
N LEU A 152 -3.87 -15.00 10.28
CA LEU A 152 -2.98 -13.86 10.44
C LEU A 152 -1.50 -14.24 10.52
N MET A 153 -1.13 -15.25 11.31
CA MET A 153 0.27 -15.57 11.60
C MET A 153 1.03 -16.00 10.35
N LEU A 154 0.45 -16.93 9.57
CA LEU A 154 1.04 -17.40 8.33
C LEU A 154 1.06 -16.31 7.25
N SER A 155 0.05 -15.43 7.23
CA SER A 155 0.01 -14.31 6.29
C SER A 155 1.12 -13.30 6.57
N ILE A 156 1.35 -12.96 7.84
CA ILE A 156 2.49 -12.11 8.25
C ILE A 156 3.81 -12.76 7.85
N ALA A 157 3.98 -14.06 8.11
CA ALA A 157 5.19 -14.77 7.74
C ALA A 157 5.43 -14.74 6.21
N ALA A 158 4.40 -15.01 5.41
CA ALA A 158 4.49 -14.93 3.95
C ALA A 158 4.83 -13.51 3.48
N LEU A 159 4.17 -12.49 4.04
CA LEU A 159 4.44 -11.08 3.75
C LEU A 159 5.91 -10.72 4.02
N CYS A 160 6.44 -11.07 5.20
CA CYS A 160 7.82 -10.78 5.58
C CYS A 160 8.84 -11.50 4.68
N VAL A 161 8.60 -12.78 4.37
CA VAL A 161 9.49 -13.56 3.52
C VAL A 161 9.50 -13.02 2.09
N VAL A 162 8.33 -12.75 1.49
CA VAL A 162 8.26 -12.19 0.13
C VAL A 162 8.85 -10.78 0.09
N SER A 163 8.60 -9.96 1.10
CA SER A 163 9.21 -8.62 1.20
C SER A 163 10.72 -8.67 1.33
N ALA A 164 11.30 -9.69 1.96
CA ALA A 164 12.75 -9.83 2.06
C ALA A 164 13.41 -10.11 0.70
N VAL A 165 12.70 -10.75 -0.23
CA VAL A 165 13.18 -10.97 -1.62
C VAL A 165 13.29 -9.64 -2.39
N ALA A 166 12.62 -8.58 -1.94
CA ALA A 166 12.72 -7.25 -2.54
C ALA A 166 14.10 -6.61 -2.31
N ASP A 167 14.80 -6.99 -1.24
CA ASP A 167 16.12 -6.49 -0.90
C ASP A 167 17.23 -7.43 -1.44
N ARG A 168 18.28 -6.83 -2.02
CA ARG A 168 19.41 -7.57 -2.59
C ARG A 168 20.36 -8.10 -1.52
N ASP A 169 20.43 -7.42 -0.36
CA ASP A 169 21.37 -7.73 0.72
C ASP A 169 20.63 -8.18 2.01
N HIS A 170 19.75 -9.19 1.90
CA HIS A 170 19.00 -9.69 3.07
C HIS A 170 19.74 -10.82 3.80
N ASN A 171 19.81 -10.71 5.13
CA ASN A 171 20.27 -11.80 6.00
C ASN A 171 19.06 -12.62 6.46
N PRO A 172 18.94 -13.92 6.08
CA PRO A 172 17.73 -14.71 6.34
C PRO A 172 17.45 -14.89 7.84
N ILE A 173 18.49 -14.88 8.67
CA ILE A 173 18.35 -14.96 10.14
C ILE A 173 17.69 -13.69 10.69
N SER A 174 18.10 -12.52 10.21
CA SER A 174 17.51 -11.23 10.62
C SER A 174 16.06 -11.12 10.18
N VAL A 175 15.74 -11.61 8.97
CA VAL A 175 14.36 -11.66 8.44
C VAL A 175 13.50 -12.59 9.29
N ALA A 176 14.00 -13.79 9.62
CA ALA A 176 13.28 -14.72 10.48
C ALA A 176 13.05 -14.14 11.88
N GLY A 177 14.06 -13.50 12.47
CA GLY A 177 13.95 -12.82 13.76
C GLY A 177 12.90 -11.71 13.76
N MET A 178 12.91 -10.84 12.75
CA MET A 178 11.89 -9.79 12.58
C MET A 178 10.49 -10.37 12.38
N THR A 179 10.38 -11.43 11.60
CA THR A 179 9.10 -12.12 11.34
C THR A 179 8.51 -12.68 12.63
N VAL A 180 9.31 -13.42 13.41
CA VAL A 180 8.88 -13.97 14.69
C VAL A 180 8.48 -12.86 15.66
N PHE A 181 9.29 -11.81 15.76
CA PHE A 181 8.99 -10.66 16.60
C PHE A 181 7.65 -10.02 16.22
N LEU A 182 7.41 -9.79 14.92
CA LEU A 182 6.18 -9.19 14.42
C LEU A 182 4.96 -10.10 14.69
N CYS A 183 5.08 -11.41 14.49
CA CYS A 183 4.02 -12.37 14.82
C CYS A 183 3.69 -12.34 16.32
N VAL A 184 4.69 -12.33 17.20
CA VAL A 184 4.50 -12.25 18.67
C VAL A 184 3.84 -10.93 19.06
N LEU A 185 4.29 -9.82 18.48
CA LEU A 185 3.70 -8.50 18.72
C LEU A 185 2.23 -8.45 18.28
N CYS A 186 1.91 -8.95 17.09
CA CYS A 186 0.53 -9.02 16.61
C CYS A 186 -0.33 -9.94 17.48
N TRP A 187 0.19 -11.09 17.90
CA TRP A 187 -0.48 -11.99 18.83
C TRP A 187 -0.79 -11.32 20.17
N PHE A 188 0.19 -10.60 20.74
CA PHE A 188 0.02 -9.82 21.97
C PHE A 188 -1.06 -8.76 21.82
N VAL A 189 -1.00 -7.91 20.79
CA VAL A 189 -1.98 -6.84 20.58
C VAL A 189 -3.40 -7.40 20.36
N PHE A 190 -3.56 -8.44 19.54
CA PHE A 190 -4.91 -8.92 19.20
C PHE A 190 -5.58 -9.74 20.29
N ILE A 191 -4.82 -10.60 20.99
CA ILE A 191 -5.39 -11.40 22.07
C ILE A 191 -5.44 -10.61 23.37
N TYR A 192 -4.32 -9.99 23.77
CA TYR A 192 -4.21 -9.42 25.10
C TYR A 192 -4.81 -8.01 25.20
N GLU A 193 -4.55 -7.16 24.20
CA GLU A 193 -4.98 -5.75 24.28
C GLU A 193 -6.40 -5.53 23.76
N LEU A 194 -6.74 -6.17 22.63
CA LEU A 194 -8.00 -5.89 21.91
C LEU A 194 -9.12 -6.89 22.20
N ASP A 195 -8.83 -8.09 22.70
CA ASP A 195 -9.79 -9.20 22.91
C ASP A 195 -10.70 -9.47 21.68
N ILE A 196 -10.16 -9.28 20.46
CA ILE A 196 -10.90 -9.49 19.21
C ILE A 196 -10.60 -10.90 18.67
N ARG A 197 -11.66 -11.60 18.24
CA ARG A 197 -11.56 -12.91 17.57
C ARG A 197 -11.15 -12.75 16.11
N VAL A 198 -9.84 -12.71 15.85
CA VAL A 198 -9.26 -12.83 14.51
C VAL A 198 -8.79 -14.27 14.23
N PRO A 199 -8.87 -14.77 12.99
CA PRO A 199 -8.35 -16.10 12.65
C PRO A 199 -6.83 -16.08 12.71
N LEU A 200 -6.26 -16.64 13.77
CA LEU A 200 -4.80 -16.68 13.97
C LEU A 200 -4.14 -17.83 13.19
N TRP A 201 -4.87 -18.93 13.07
CA TRP A 201 -4.42 -20.19 12.52
C TRP A 201 -5.18 -20.53 11.22
N PRO A 202 -4.60 -21.35 10.35
CA PRO A 202 -5.21 -21.75 9.09
C PRO A 202 -6.55 -22.45 9.30
N THR A 203 -7.57 -21.99 8.60
CA THR A 203 -8.93 -22.53 8.62
C THR A 203 -9.09 -23.73 7.68
N ILE A 204 -8.13 -23.93 6.76
CA ILE A 204 -8.06 -25.14 5.91
C ILE A 204 -7.93 -26.47 6.67
N PHE A 205 -7.60 -26.43 7.97
CA PHE A 205 -7.49 -27.62 8.82
C PHE A 205 -8.62 -27.72 9.89
N GLY A 206 -9.65 -26.87 9.84
CA GLY A 206 -10.68 -26.78 10.89
C GLY A 206 -12.08 -26.48 10.38
#